data_AF-A0A081D695-F1
#
_entry.id   AF-A0A081D695-F1
#
_cell.length_a   1.000
_cell.length_b   1.000
_cell.length_c   1.000
_cell.angle_alpha   90.00
_cell.angle_beta   90.00
_cell.angle_gamma   90.00
#
_symmetry.space_group_name_H-M   'P 1'
#
loop_
_entity.id
_entity.type
_entity.pdbx_description
1 polymer ?
#
loop_
_entity_poly.entity_id
_entity_poly.type
_entity_poly.pdbx_seq_one_letter_code
_entity_poly.pdbx_strand_id
1 'polypeptide(L)'
;MVIKDANRDELVKHLQANDIPCGVYYPIPLHLQKAYADERYNEDDFKVTNQLVKECISLPMHTELDDEQIKFITDAVLEFVNR
;
A
#
# COMPACT_ATOMS: atom_id res chain seq x y z
N MET A 1 3.41 4.87 -1.60
CA MET A 1 4.19 5.04 -0.35
C MET A 1 4.54 3.67 0.19
N VAL A 2 5.72 3.51 0.79
CA VAL A 2 6.11 2.27 1.51
C VAL A 2 6.00 2.56 3.00
N ILE A 3 5.24 1.75 3.73
CA ILE A 3 5.20 1.84 5.19
C ILE A 3 6.21 0.88 5.80
N LYS A 4 6.88 1.32 6.86
CA LYS A 4 7.84 0.50 7.61
C LYS A 4 7.31 0.25 9.00
N ASP A 5 7.61 -0.92 9.55
CA ASP A 5 7.28 -1.30 10.93
C ASP A 5 5.79 -1.18 11.30
N ALA A 6 4.91 -1.21 10.28
CA ALA A 6 3.46 -1.06 10.43
C ALA A 6 2.72 -2.00 9.48
N ASN A 7 1.50 -2.39 9.84
CA ASN A 7 0.68 -3.28 9.03
C ASN A 7 -0.12 -2.51 7.97
N ARG A 8 0.15 -2.78 6.69
CA ARG A 8 -0.45 -2.04 5.56
C ARG A 8 -1.93 -2.28 5.45
N ASP A 9 -2.37 -3.50 5.71
CA ASP A 9 -3.77 -3.87 5.61
C ASP A 9 -4.60 -3.24 6.75
N GLU A 10 -4.00 -3.03 7.92
CA GLU A 10 -4.63 -2.28 9.01
C GLU A 10 -4.71 -0.78 8.70
N LEU A 11 -3.67 -0.20 8.10
CA LEU A 11 -3.72 1.19 7.63
C LEU A 11 -4.82 1.38 6.57
N VAL A 12 -4.96 0.44 5.62
CA VAL A 12 -6.05 0.48 4.63
C VAL A 12 -7.41 0.50 5.31
N LYS A 13 -7.64 -0.37 6.31
CA LYS A 13 -8.89 -0.38 7.07
C LYS A 13 -9.11 0.94 7.83
N HIS A 14 -8.07 1.49 8.43
CA HIS A 14 -8.14 2.77 9.14
C HIS A 14 -8.53 3.93 8.21
N LEU A 15 -7.90 4.02 7.03
CA LEU A 15 -8.21 5.05 6.05
C LEU A 15 -9.62 4.89 5.46
N GLN A 16 -10.04 3.64 5.17
CA GLN A 16 -11.40 3.34 4.71
C GLN A 16 -12.46 3.69 5.75
N ALA A 17 -12.18 3.49 7.05
CA ALA A 17 -13.09 3.89 8.13
C ALA A 17 -13.23 5.41 8.29
N ASN A 18 -12.28 6.18 7.75
CA ASN A 18 -12.31 7.64 7.68
C ASN A 18 -12.75 8.17 6.30
N ASP A 19 -13.37 7.32 5.47
CA ASP A 19 -13.82 7.65 4.12
C ASP A 19 -12.70 8.15 3.17
N ILE A 20 -11.44 7.78 3.44
CA ILE A 20 -10.30 8.11 2.59
C ILE A 20 -10.08 6.96 1.58
N PRO A 21 -10.26 7.19 0.27
CA PRO A 21 -10.04 6.16 -0.72
C PRO A 21 -8.54 5.82 -0.79
N CYS A 22 -8.19 4.56 -0.64
CA CYS A 22 -6.81 4.09 -0.80
C CYS A 22 -6.79 2.73 -1.47
N GLY A 23 -5.65 2.38 -2.05
CA GLY A 23 -5.51 1.14 -2.83
C GLY A 23 -4.17 0.46 -2.65
N VAL A 24 -4.14 -0.83 -2.99
CA VAL A 24 -2.93 -1.64 -3.05
C VAL A 24 -2.63 -1.95 -4.50
N TYR A 25 -1.53 -1.40 -5.01
CA TYR A 25 -1.06 -1.60 -6.38
C TYR A 25 0.39 -2.09 -6.33
N TYR A 26 0.67 -3.39 -6.42
CA TYR A 26 -0.23 -4.54 -6.63
C TYR A 26 -0.16 -5.52 -5.45
N PRO A 27 -1.26 -6.23 -5.12
CA PRO A 27 -1.30 -7.15 -3.97
C PRO A 27 -0.64 -8.51 -4.23
N ILE A 28 -0.36 -8.83 -5.50
CA ILE A 28 0.29 -10.09 -5.91
C ILE A 28 1.45 -9.72 -6.83
N PRO A 29 2.69 -10.16 -6.52
CA PRO A 29 3.83 -9.88 -7.38
C PRO A 29 3.71 -10.62 -8.70
N LEU A 30 4.32 -10.07 -9.75
CA LEU A 30 4.09 -10.52 -11.12
C LEU A 30 4.41 -12.02 -11.31
N HIS A 31 5.50 -12.52 -10.72
CA HIS A 31 5.93 -13.92 -10.83
C HIS A 31 4.98 -14.92 -10.15
N LEU A 32 4.09 -14.45 -9.26
CA LEU A 32 3.04 -15.28 -8.64
C LEU A 32 1.67 -15.10 -9.31
N GLN A 33 1.53 -14.21 -10.29
CA GLN A 33 0.29 -14.10 -11.04
C GLN A 33 0.12 -15.33 -11.94
N LYS A 34 -1.09 -15.90 -11.97
CA LYS A 34 -1.39 -17.14 -12.74
C LYS A 34 -0.94 -17.09 -14.20
N ALA A 35 -0.98 -15.92 -14.83
CA ALA A 35 -0.57 -15.74 -16.23
C ALA A 35 0.95 -15.85 -16.45
N TYR A 36 1.75 -15.68 -15.40
CA TYR A 36 3.21 -15.71 -15.42
C TYR A 36 3.79 -16.86 -14.61
N ALA A 37 2.97 -17.73 -14.01
CA ALA A 37 3.46 -18.85 -13.23
C ALA A 37 4.34 -19.76 -14.09
N ASP A 38 5.58 -19.97 -13.66
CA ASP A 38 6.60 -20.68 -14.42
C ASP A 38 7.58 -21.38 -13.46
N GLU A 39 7.99 -22.61 -13.78
CA GLU A 39 8.89 -23.42 -12.94
C GLU A 39 10.31 -22.82 -12.83
N ARG A 40 10.68 -21.90 -13.72
CA ARG A 40 11.98 -21.21 -13.70
C ARG A 40 12.10 -20.19 -12.57
N TYR A 41 10.99 -19.75 -11.98
CA TYR A 41 11.02 -18.75 -10.92
C TYR A 41 11.28 -19.40 -9.56
N ASN A 42 12.31 -18.91 -8.87
CA ASN A 42 12.55 -19.21 -7.46
C ASN A 42 12.11 -18.02 -6.61
N GLU A 43 11.25 -18.28 -5.63
CA GLU A 43 10.69 -17.25 -4.74
C GLU A 43 11.79 -16.48 -3.97
N ASP A 44 12.90 -17.16 -3.65
CA ASP A 44 14.03 -16.56 -2.92
C ASP A 44 14.77 -15.47 -3.72
N ASP A 45 14.57 -15.40 -5.05
CA ASP A 45 15.17 -14.39 -5.90
C ASP A 45 14.43 -13.04 -5.81
N PHE A 46 13.20 -13.02 -5.30
CA PHE A 46 12.29 -11.87 -5.34
C PHE A 46 12.11 -11.18 -3.98
N LYS A 47 13.13 -11.23 -3.09
CA LYS A 47 13.05 -10.71 -1.71
C LYS A 47 12.45 -9.29 -1.61
N VAL A 48 12.96 -8.36 -2.43
CA VAL A 48 12.52 -6.96 -2.42
C VAL A 48 11.07 -6.85 -2.90
N THR A 49 10.71 -7.57 -3.96
CA THR A 49 9.34 -7.59 -4.48
C THR A 49 8.36 -8.13 -3.44
N ASN A 50 8.74 -9.22 -2.77
CA ASN A 50 7.92 -9.87 -1.74
C ASN A 50 7.71 -9.01 -0.51
N GLN A 51 8.72 -8.20 -0.16
CA GLN A 51 8.61 -7.18 0.86
C GLN A 51 7.67 -6.05 0.42
N LEU A 52 7.93 -5.44 -0.75
CA LEU A 52 7.19 -4.26 -1.22
C LEU A 52 5.69 -4.51 -1.40
N VAL A 53 5.28 -5.70 -1.87
CA VAL A 53 3.85 -6.05 -2.00
C VAL A 53 3.10 -5.96 -0.65
N LYS A 54 3.79 -6.22 0.46
CA LYS A 54 3.23 -6.15 1.82
C LYS A 54 3.26 -4.75 2.40
N GLU A 55 4.16 -3.88 1.92
CA GLU A 55 4.42 -2.56 2.52
C GLU A 55 3.90 -1.39 1.67
N CYS A 56 3.59 -1.59 0.39
CA CYS A 56 3.14 -0.54 -0.51
C CYS A 56 1.65 -0.20 -0.35
N ILE A 57 1.34 1.08 -0.25
CA ILE A 57 -0.03 1.61 -0.31
C ILE A 57 -0.07 2.86 -1.21
N SER A 58 -1.16 3.01 -1.94
CA SER A 58 -1.45 4.19 -2.76
C SER A 58 -2.52 5.04 -2.07
N LEU A 59 -2.16 6.30 -1.82
CA LEU A 59 -3.04 7.33 -1.29
C LEU A 59 -3.66 8.13 -2.45
N PRO A 60 -4.75 8.88 -2.21
CA PRO A 60 -5.31 9.80 -3.19
C PRO A 60 -4.24 10.78 -3.67
N MET A 61 -4.16 10.96 -4.99
CA MET A 61 -3.28 11.93 -5.62
C MET A 61 -3.88 12.36 -6.95
N HIS A 62 -4.40 13.58 -7.02
CA HIS A 62 -4.90 14.20 -8.26
C HIS A 62 -4.84 15.72 -8.15
N THR A 63 -4.96 16.41 -9.28
CA THR A 63 -4.80 17.87 -9.39
C THR A 63 -5.91 18.69 -8.72
N GLU A 64 -6.99 18.04 -8.32
CA GLU A 64 -8.16 18.66 -7.69
C GLU A 64 -8.18 18.49 -6.16
N LEU A 65 -7.13 17.90 -5.58
CA LEU A 65 -6.99 17.85 -4.12
C LEU A 65 -6.67 19.25 -3.59
N ASP A 66 -7.45 19.70 -2.62
CA ASP A 66 -7.17 20.95 -1.89
C ASP A 66 -6.33 20.70 -0.62
N ASP A 67 -5.84 21.79 -0.02
CA ASP A 67 -4.98 21.73 1.16
C ASP A 67 -5.69 21.11 2.38
N GLU A 68 -7.01 21.27 2.51
CA GLU A 68 -7.80 20.71 3.61
C GLU A 68 -7.91 19.18 3.47
N GLN A 69 -8.15 18.70 2.26
CA GLN A 69 -8.17 17.27 1.93
C GLN A 69 -6.79 16.63 2.12
N ILE A 70 -5.73 17.28 1.65
CA ILE A 70 -4.34 16.81 1.84
C ILE A 70 -4.03 16.71 3.34
N LYS A 71 -4.40 17.72 4.11
CA LYS A 71 -4.20 17.74 5.57
C LYS A 71 -4.98 16.61 6.24
N PHE A 72 -6.25 16.42 5.89
CA PHE A 72 -7.09 15.36 6.43
C PHE A 72 -6.49 13.96 6.18
N ILE A 73 -6.05 13.70 4.94
CA ILE A 73 -5.39 12.42 4.59
C ILE A 73 -4.09 12.24 5.39
N THR A 74 -3.28 13.29 5.48
CA THR A 74 -1.98 13.24 6.17
C THR A 74 -2.16 13.01 7.67
N ASP A 75 -3.11 13.70 8.30
CA ASP A 75 -3.41 13.56 9.72
C ASP A 75 -3.89 12.14 10.06
N ALA A 76 -4.79 11.56 9.24
CA ALA A 76 -5.25 10.18 9.44
C ALA A 76 -4.10 9.16 9.34
N VAL A 77 -3.17 9.35 8.39
CA VAL A 77 -1.98 8.49 8.28
C VAL A 77 -1.09 8.64 9.52
N LEU A 78 -0.83 9.88 9.96
CA LEU A 78 0.00 10.14 11.14
C LEU A 78 -0.65 9.61 12.43
N GLU A 79 -1.96 9.70 12.56
CA GLU A 79 -2.69 9.14 13.70
C GLU A 79 -2.51 7.63 13.78
N PHE A 80 -2.52 6.92 12.66
CA PHE A 80 -2.28 5.47 12.65
C PHE A 80 -0.82 5.13 12.97
N VAL A 81 0.13 5.84 12.37
CA VAL A 81 1.57 5.53 12.47
C VAL A 81 2.17 5.89 13.83
N ASN A 82 1.66 6.92 14.50
CA ASN A 82 2.18 7.40 15.78
C ASN A 82 1.52 6.73 17.01
N ARG A 83 0.69 5.71 16.81
CA ARG A 83 0.16 4.87 17.89
C ARG A 83 1.22 3.89 18.39
#